data_AF-A0A1F8LQ13-F1
#
_entry.id   AF-A0A1F8LQ13-F1
#
_cell.length_a   1.000
_cell.length_b   1.000
_cell.length_c   1.000
_cell.angle_alpha   90.00
_cell.angle_beta   90.00
_cell.angle_gamma   90.00
#
_symmetry.space_group_name_H-M   'P 1'
#
loop_
_entity.id
_entity.type
_entity.pdbx_description
1 polymer ?
#
loop_
_entity_poly.entity_id
_entity_poly.type
_entity_poly.pdbx_seq_one_letter_code
_entity_poly.pdbx_strand_id
1 'polypeptide(L)'
;MEVPGGQDAGARAAFLGLAERLRDFAAEVKAGRATDQGVYDPPAYRAVLTEQNGVPGEVRDWPWSDLAPEDFTPRGQFSQRTAILTPAQAKALSDTPAGGLYSVSVLGPDRAPYVIALRPLLPDEEE
;
A
#
# COMPACT_ATOMS: atom_id res chain seq x y z
N MET A 1 33.75 26.73 8.46
CA MET A 1 34.45 25.80 7.54
C MET A 1 33.96 24.41 7.91
N GLU A 2 32.95 23.90 7.20
CA GLU A 2 32.38 22.57 7.48
C GLU A 2 33.41 21.49 7.22
N VAL A 3 33.53 20.54 8.14
CA VAL A 3 34.45 19.40 8.02
C VAL A 3 33.84 18.44 6.99
N PRO A 4 34.49 18.19 5.84
CA PRO A 4 33.99 17.23 4.86
C PRO A 4 33.96 15.85 5.51
N GLY A 5 32.76 15.26 5.65
CA GLY A 5 32.57 13.92 6.21
C GLY A 5 31.96 13.85 7.62
N GLY A 6 31.71 14.98 8.29
CA GLY A 6 31.13 15.01 9.64
C GLY A 6 29.61 14.81 9.69
N GLN A 7 28.86 15.35 8.73
CA GLN A 7 27.39 15.31 8.74
C GLN A 7 26.84 13.89 8.53
N ASP A 8 27.53 13.08 7.73
CA ASP A 8 27.09 11.71 7.41
C ASP A 8 27.77 10.64 8.26
N ALA A 9 28.68 11.00 9.17
CA ALA A 9 29.44 10.02 9.96
C ALA A 9 28.54 9.08 10.76
N GLY A 10 27.44 9.62 11.34
CA GLY A 10 26.45 8.83 12.07
C GLY A 10 25.66 7.88 11.17
N ALA A 11 25.17 8.36 10.03
CA ALA A 11 24.47 7.53 9.06
C ALA A 11 25.38 6.43 8.49
N ARG A 12 26.64 6.75 8.19
CA ARG A 12 27.63 5.80 7.70
C ARG A 12 27.96 4.72 8.73
N ALA A 13 28.05 5.07 10.01
CA ALA A 13 28.21 4.09 11.09
C ALA A 13 26.99 3.16 11.20
N ALA A 14 25.78 3.69 11.07
CA ALA A 14 24.55 2.87 11.07
C ALA A 14 24.51 1.90 9.88
N PHE A 15 24.89 2.35 8.67
CA PHE A 15 24.96 1.47 7.49
C PHE A 15 26.04 0.39 7.63
N LEU A 16 27.18 0.69 8.25
CA LEU A 16 28.20 -0.32 8.56
C LEU A 16 27.65 -1.40 9.51
N GLY A 17 26.96 -0.98 10.57
CA GLY A 17 26.32 -1.93 11.50
C GLY A 17 25.24 -2.78 10.84
N LEU A 18 24.44 -2.20 9.92
CA LEU A 18 23.49 -2.97 9.12
C LEU A 18 24.19 -3.99 8.21
N ALA A 19 25.27 -3.57 7.52
CA ALA A 19 26.03 -4.44 6.63
C ALA A 19 26.65 -5.64 7.38
N GLU A 20 27.13 -5.44 8.60
CA GLU A 20 27.64 -6.52 9.45
C GLU A 20 26.55 -7.52 9.82
N ARG A 21 25.36 -7.03 10.23
CA ARG A 21 24.22 -7.90 10.55
C ARG A 21 23.72 -8.70 9.34
N LEU A 22 23.67 -8.08 8.17
CA LEU A 22 23.28 -8.76 6.94
C LEU A 22 24.32 -9.79 6.49
N ARG A 23 25.61 -9.50 6.67
CA ARG A 23 26.70 -10.44 6.35
C ARG A 23 26.61 -11.72 7.16
N ASP A 24 26.20 -11.63 8.43
CA ASP A 24 26.07 -12.77 9.34
C ASP A 24 24.61 -13.14 9.63
N PHE A 25 23.71 -12.90 8.67
CA PHE A 25 22.29 -13.12 8.86
C PHE A 25 21.96 -14.58 9.23
N ALA A 26 22.74 -15.55 8.73
CA ALA A 26 22.58 -16.95 9.12
C ALA A 26 22.83 -17.19 10.62
N ALA A 27 23.78 -16.50 11.24
CA ALA A 27 23.98 -16.57 12.68
C ALA A 27 22.86 -15.87 13.45
N GLU A 28 22.31 -14.77 12.94
CA GLU A 28 21.13 -14.11 13.50
C GLU A 28 19.90 -15.04 13.50
N VAL A 29 19.68 -15.79 12.41
CA VAL A 29 18.64 -16.84 12.34
C VAL A 29 18.91 -17.94 13.37
N LYS A 30 20.14 -18.47 13.44
CA LYS A 30 20.51 -19.51 14.41
C LYS A 30 20.38 -19.04 15.86
N ALA A 31 20.63 -17.76 16.12
CA ALA A 31 20.49 -17.15 17.43
C ALA A 31 19.04 -16.78 17.78
N GLY A 32 18.06 -17.10 16.93
CA GLY A 32 16.65 -16.80 17.16
C GLY A 32 16.32 -15.30 17.08
N ARG A 33 17.20 -14.49 16.49
CA ARG A 33 17.01 -13.04 16.30
C ARG A 33 16.43 -12.67 14.93
N ALA A 34 16.22 -13.66 14.07
CA ALA A 34 15.42 -13.53 12.87
C ALA A 34 14.24 -14.50 12.96
N THR A 35 13.10 -14.08 12.43
CA THR A 35 11.87 -14.87 12.39
C THR A 35 11.31 -14.82 10.98
N ASP A 36 10.95 -15.97 10.46
CA ASP A 36 10.11 -16.04 9.27
C ASP A 36 8.68 -15.70 9.70
N GLN A 37 8.24 -14.47 9.39
CA GLN A 37 6.88 -14.01 9.62
C GLN A 37 5.90 -14.49 8.53
N GLY A 38 6.40 -15.25 7.55
CA GLY A 38 5.62 -15.72 6.42
C GLY A 38 5.28 -14.61 5.43
N VAL A 39 4.35 -14.93 4.52
CA VAL A 39 3.80 -13.95 3.58
C VAL A 39 2.79 -13.09 4.30
N TYR A 40 2.96 -11.76 4.20
CA TYR A 40 1.98 -10.83 4.76
C TYR A 40 0.64 -10.95 4.02
N ASP A 41 -0.42 -11.27 4.76
CA ASP A 41 -1.81 -11.28 4.28
C ASP A 41 -2.59 -10.15 4.96
N PRO A 42 -2.78 -9.01 4.28
CA PRO A 42 -3.41 -7.84 4.86
C PRO A 42 -4.88 -8.11 5.22
N PRO A 43 -5.32 -7.82 6.46
CA PRO A 43 -6.72 -8.01 6.85
C PRO A 43 -7.66 -6.99 6.20
N ALA A 44 -7.13 -5.86 5.71
CA ALA A 44 -7.89 -4.78 5.11
C ALA A 44 -7.04 -3.96 4.12
N TYR A 45 -7.73 -3.25 3.24
CA TYR A 45 -7.14 -2.45 2.17
C TYR A 45 -7.72 -1.06 2.19
N ARG A 46 -6.89 -0.03 2.04
CA ARG A 46 -7.38 1.32 1.78
C ARG A 46 -7.53 1.49 0.28
N ALA A 47 -8.76 1.74 -0.16
CA ALA A 47 -9.06 2.13 -1.52
C ALA A 47 -9.18 3.65 -1.62
N VAL A 48 -8.63 4.21 -2.69
CA VAL A 48 -8.75 5.64 -3.02
C VAL A 48 -9.54 5.74 -4.31
N LEU A 49 -10.64 6.48 -4.28
CA LEU A 49 -11.51 6.74 -5.42
C LEU A 49 -11.22 8.14 -5.97
N THR A 50 -10.96 8.22 -7.27
CA THR A 50 -10.74 9.49 -7.98
C THR A 50 -11.69 9.56 -9.17
N GLU A 51 -12.44 10.66 -9.27
CA GLU A 51 -13.22 10.99 -10.46
C GLU A 51 -12.26 11.46 -11.56
N GLN A 52 -12.27 10.81 -12.72
CA GLN A 52 -11.37 11.17 -13.81
C GLN A 52 -12.08 11.19 -15.15
N ASN A 53 -12.13 12.37 -15.78
CA ASN A 53 -12.63 12.52 -17.15
C ASN A 53 -11.56 12.04 -18.15
N GLY A 54 -11.86 10.94 -18.84
CA GLY A 54 -10.96 10.34 -19.82
C GLY A 54 -9.91 9.46 -19.14
N VAL A 55 -10.03 8.16 -19.37
CA VAL A 55 -9.17 7.17 -18.72
C VAL A 55 -8.35 6.44 -19.79
N PRO A 56 -7.01 6.48 -19.74
CA PRO A 56 -6.20 5.65 -20.61
C PRO A 56 -6.25 4.19 -20.13
N GLY A 57 -6.69 3.29 -21.01
CA GLY A 57 -6.64 1.83 -20.77
C GLY A 57 -8.01 1.15 -20.83
N GLU A 58 -8.02 -0.14 -20.46
CA GLU A 58 -9.23 -0.96 -20.36
C GLU A 58 -10.07 -0.50 -19.16
N VAL A 59 -11.32 -0.10 -19.41
CA VAL A 59 -12.28 0.28 -18.38
C VAL A 59 -13.12 -0.94 -18.03
N ARG A 60 -13.17 -1.28 -16.74
CA ARG A 60 -13.97 -2.40 -16.22
C ARG A 60 -15.28 -1.89 -15.63
N ASP A 61 -16.28 -2.74 -15.53
CA ASP A 61 -17.48 -2.40 -14.77
C ASP A 61 -17.19 -2.38 -13.27
N TRP A 62 -17.96 -1.56 -12.54
CA TRP A 62 -17.93 -1.52 -11.08
C TRP A 62 -18.12 -2.93 -10.49
N PRO A 63 -17.14 -3.49 -9.76
CA PRO A 63 -17.14 -4.91 -9.44
C PRO A 63 -17.95 -5.27 -8.18
N TRP A 64 -18.38 -4.28 -7.40
CA TRP A 64 -19.04 -4.51 -6.11
C TRP A 64 -20.54 -4.25 -6.20
N SER A 65 -21.35 -5.13 -5.60
CA SER A 65 -22.79 -4.94 -5.45
C SER A 65 -23.18 -4.32 -4.11
N ASP A 66 -22.26 -4.34 -3.15
CA ASP A 66 -22.41 -3.94 -1.75
C ASP A 66 -21.67 -2.65 -1.39
N LEU A 67 -20.94 -2.06 -2.35
CA LEU A 67 -20.19 -0.82 -2.19
C LEU A 67 -20.60 0.15 -3.28
N ALA A 68 -20.98 1.36 -2.90
CA ALA A 68 -21.31 2.45 -3.79
C ALA A 68 -20.18 3.51 -3.77
N PRO A 69 -20.05 4.35 -4.82
CA PRO A 69 -19.10 5.45 -4.82
C PRO A 69 -19.23 6.36 -3.59
N GLU A 70 -20.45 6.56 -3.08
CA GLU A 70 -20.78 7.40 -1.91
C GLU A 70 -20.16 6.88 -0.61
N ASP A 71 -19.87 5.59 -0.50
CA ASP A 71 -19.22 4.99 0.67
C ASP A 71 -17.74 5.43 0.78
N PHE A 72 -17.17 5.99 -0.28
CA PHE A 72 -15.83 6.58 -0.26
C PHE A 72 -15.90 8.00 0.31
N THR A 73 -15.57 8.08 1.61
CA THR A 73 -15.62 9.34 2.36
C THR A 73 -14.30 10.12 2.23
N PRO A 74 -14.36 11.47 2.14
CA PRO A 74 -13.17 12.30 2.10
C PRO A 74 -12.33 12.14 3.37
N ARG A 75 -11.06 11.76 3.23
CA ARG A 75 -10.09 11.69 4.34
C ARG A 75 -8.75 12.33 3.99
N GLY A 76 -8.00 12.66 5.03
CA GLY A 76 -6.67 13.26 4.93
C GLY A 76 -6.68 14.73 4.52
N GLN A 77 -5.49 15.32 4.42
CA GLN A 77 -5.31 16.74 4.13
C GLN A 77 -5.82 17.17 2.75
N PHE A 78 -5.88 16.23 1.80
CA PHE A 78 -6.31 16.48 0.42
C PHE A 78 -7.76 16.04 0.15
N SER A 79 -8.52 15.66 1.19
CA SER A 79 -9.93 15.23 1.05
C SER A 79 -10.12 14.13 0.01
N GLN A 80 -9.16 13.20 -0.09
CA GLN A 80 -9.26 12.07 -1.01
C GLN A 80 -10.41 11.18 -0.58
N ARG A 81 -11.27 10.77 -1.52
CA ARG A 81 -12.38 9.85 -1.24
C ARG A 81 -11.79 8.47 -1.00
N THR A 82 -11.93 7.95 0.21
CA THR A 82 -11.35 6.66 0.60
C THR A 82 -12.37 5.76 1.28
N ALA A 83 -12.18 4.45 1.11
CA ALA A 83 -12.92 3.41 1.81
C ALA A 83 -11.96 2.31 2.26
N ILE A 84 -12.33 1.61 3.34
CA ILE A 84 -11.62 0.41 3.77
C ILE A 84 -12.33 -0.80 3.16
N LEU A 85 -11.60 -1.58 2.38
CA LEU A 85 -12.09 -2.77 1.72
C LEU A 85 -11.62 -4.04 2.45
N THR A 86 -12.49 -5.03 2.44
CA THR A 86 -12.14 -6.40 2.82
C THR A 86 -11.19 -7.04 1.78
N PRO A 87 -10.47 -8.12 2.13
CA PRO A 87 -9.64 -8.84 1.16
C PRO A 87 -10.43 -9.37 -0.04
N ALA A 88 -11.69 -9.75 0.16
CA ALA A 88 -12.57 -10.20 -0.93
C ALA A 88 -12.91 -9.05 -1.90
N GLN A 89 -13.23 -7.87 -1.38
CA GLN A 89 -13.49 -6.69 -2.20
C GLN A 89 -12.22 -6.22 -2.94
N ALA A 90 -11.05 -6.28 -2.31
CA ALA A 90 -9.77 -5.96 -2.97
C ALA A 90 -9.46 -6.95 -4.11
N LYS A 91 -9.71 -8.24 -3.90
CA LYS A 91 -9.53 -9.29 -4.93
C LYS A 91 -10.42 -9.11 -6.16
N ALA A 92 -11.57 -8.42 -6.01
CA ALA A 92 -12.43 -8.12 -7.15
C ALA A 92 -11.77 -7.14 -8.16
N LEU A 93 -10.77 -6.37 -7.73
CA LEU A 93 -10.01 -5.46 -8.60
C LEU A 93 -8.68 -6.03 -9.08
N SER A 94 -7.99 -6.82 -8.25
CA SER A 94 -6.69 -7.37 -8.56
C SER A 94 -6.38 -8.64 -7.76
N ASP A 95 -5.71 -9.59 -8.39
CA ASP A 95 -5.13 -10.78 -7.75
C ASP A 95 -3.90 -10.45 -6.88
N THR A 96 -3.57 -9.17 -6.63
CA THR A 96 -2.36 -8.71 -5.91
C THR A 96 -2.66 -8.21 -4.49
N PRO A 97 -3.00 -9.08 -3.53
CA PRO A 97 -3.34 -8.67 -2.16
C PRO A 97 -2.14 -8.08 -1.41
N ALA A 98 -0.94 -8.65 -1.51
CA ALA A 98 0.18 -8.15 -0.68
C ALA A 98 0.84 -6.86 -1.21
N GLY A 99 0.76 -6.60 -2.52
CA GLY A 99 1.47 -5.48 -3.18
C GLY A 99 0.61 -4.23 -3.41
N GLY A 100 -0.70 -4.33 -3.20
CA GLY A 100 -1.65 -3.28 -3.58
C GLY A 100 -1.85 -3.19 -5.09
N LEU A 101 -2.52 -2.12 -5.50
CA LEU A 101 -2.88 -1.82 -6.89
C LEU A 101 -2.64 -0.35 -7.16
N TYR A 102 -1.77 -0.04 -8.13
CA TYR A 102 -1.44 1.34 -8.45
C TYR A 102 -2.65 2.13 -8.93
N SER A 103 -3.36 1.62 -9.94
CA SER A 103 -4.62 2.17 -10.40
C SER A 103 -5.37 1.17 -11.28
N VAL A 104 -6.70 1.21 -11.21
CA VAL A 104 -7.60 0.54 -12.15
C VAL A 104 -8.77 1.45 -12.48
N SER A 105 -9.15 1.40 -13.75
CA SER A 105 -10.18 2.21 -14.35
C SER A 105 -11.50 1.47 -14.27
N VAL A 106 -12.50 2.06 -13.62
CA VAL A 106 -13.83 1.46 -13.48
C VAL A 106 -14.93 2.42 -13.90
N LEU A 107 -16.01 1.86 -14.42
CA LEU A 107 -17.23 2.59 -14.70
C LEU A 107 -18.21 2.37 -13.56
N GLY A 108 -18.55 3.45 -12.85
CA GLY A 108 -19.44 3.40 -11.70
C GLY A 108 -20.87 2.99 -12.05
N PRO A 109 -21.71 2.69 -11.04
CA PRO A 109 -23.13 2.37 -11.24
C PRO A 109 -23.92 3.52 -11.89
N ASP A 110 -23.44 4.75 -11.75
CA ASP A 110 -23.95 5.97 -12.39
C ASP A 110 -23.42 6.19 -13.81
N ARG A 111 -22.61 5.26 -14.34
CA ARG A 111 -21.90 5.34 -15.62
C ARG A 111 -20.83 6.44 -15.65
N ALA A 112 -20.41 6.97 -14.50
CA ALA A 112 -19.29 7.89 -14.43
C ALA A 112 -17.94 7.15 -14.39
N PRO A 113 -16.89 7.71 -15.01
CA PRO A 113 -15.56 7.12 -14.97
C PRO A 113 -14.85 7.40 -13.64
N TYR A 114 -14.34 6.34 -13.02
CA TYR A 114 -13.56 6.40 -11.80
C TYR A 114 -12.22 5.69 -11.97
N VAL A 115 -11.25 6.11 -11.16
CA VAL A 115 -9.98 5.42 -10.98
C VAL A 115 -9.87 5.01 -9.51
N ILE A 116 -9.52 3.76 -9.28
CA ILE A 116 -9.35 3.18 -7.96
C ILE A 116 -7.90 2.75 -7.77
N ALA A 117 -7.27 3.20 -6.70
CA ALA A 117 -6.00 2.69 -6.21
C ALA A 117 -6.20 1.92 -4.92
N LEU A 118 -5.43 0.85 -4.69
CA LEU A 118 -5.48 0.06 -3.47
C LEU A 118 -4.13 0.01 -2.79
N ARG A 119 -4.11 0.13 -1.46
CA ARG A 119 -2.95 -0.24 -0.66
C ARG A 119 -3.34 -1.12 0.52
N PRO A 120 -2.55 -2.15 0.85
CA PRO A 120 -2.68 -2.85 2.13
C PRO A 120 -2.60 -1.87 3.30
N LEU A 121 -3.41 -2.09 4.32
CA LEU A 121 -3.18 -1.49 5.63
C LEU A 121 -2.10 -2.27 6.37
N LEU A 122 -1.31 -1.60 7.19
CA LEU A 122 -0.39 -2.25 8.13
C LEU A 122 -1.13 -2.70 9.40
N PRO A 123 -0.61 -3.67 10.17
CA PRO A 123 -1.28 -4.18 11.36
C PRO A 123 -1.60 -3.12 12.42
N ASP A 124 -0.74 -2.10 12.54
CA ASP A 124 -0.88 -0.99 13.49
C ASP A 124 -1.46 0.28 12.85
N GLU A 125 -1.84 0.22 11.57
CA GLU A 125 -2.40 1.37 10.88
C GLU A 125 -3.88 1.51 11.21
N GLU A 126 -4.19 2.40 12.15
CA GLU A 126 -5.56 2.84 12.41
C GLU A 126 -6.07 3.76 11.30
N GLU A 127 -7.39 3.70 11.10
CA GLU A 127 -8.22 4.35 10.08
C GLU A 127 -7.81 5.75 9.57
#